data_AF-A0A918LBR7-F1
#
_entry.id   AF-A0A918LBR7-F1
#
_cell.length_a   1.000
_cell.length_b   1.000
_cell.length_c   1.000
_cell.angle_alpha   90.00
_cell.angle_beta   90.00
_cell.angle_gamma   90.00
#
_symmetry.space_group_name_H-M   'P 1'
#
loop_
_entity.id
_entity.type
_entity.pdbx_description
1 polymer ?
#
loop_
_entity_poly.entity_id
_entity_poly.type
_entity_poly.pdbx_seq_one_letter_code
_entity_poly.pdbx_strand_id
1 'polypeptide(L)'
;MIDALIEKAPPGLCGFSRCRAPLPGPGPRGGRPPEFCPEREWPGGRSCRQLAAAEEALRAVMGEQALGGGGLSAGAAVLVDAVDRVLDPLRELLLTTQEIRATATTELAAADARVAQAEEAAATERGLREAADHRAETARAEATQALEAAQQAHAEAETARQDRADALDRLRAAETARTRAERDKAAAQATAAAEHDHARHAQQEARTAHTRAETLRADLAAAHARIDALQAELTAAQTHAETTTAELAEYRSRTEALTADLAHHRARTEALTTELADHRAHTDTLTTELAHQRHRADTATADLAHHRARVDTLIAELAETRARGDVELRARVDAAALHQARAEDARAERDAAVEAGRLLRADLDRAHADTDRLRAQLDHLAAELAEVREQRAGWVRAVRGVLRDSDSEAARKRLAAILPPDQHDPA
;
A
#
# COMPACT_ATOMS: atom_id res chain seq x y z
N MET A 1 143.07 12.53 184.81
CA MET A 1 143.16 11.32 185.65
C MET A 1 143.61 10.20 184.74
N ILE A 2 144.88 9.78 184.86
CA ILE A 2 145.25 8.51 185.52
C ILE A 2 145.42 7.45 184.43
N ASP A 3 146.44 6.62 184.34
CA ASP A 3 147.70 6.38 185.06
C ASP A 3 148.51 5.49 184.07
N ALA A 4 149.80 5.72 183.83
CA ALA A 4 150.93 5.13 184.56
C ALA A 4 150.82 3.60 184.78
N LEU A 5 151.74 2.83 184.18
CA LEU A 5 152.57 1.80 184.83
C LEU A 5 153.50 1.12 183.78
N ILE A 6 154.82 1.28 184.00
CA ILE A 6 155.88 0.23 184.04
C ILE A 6 156.00 -0.66 182.79
N GLU A 7 156.93 -0.42 181.86
CA GLU A 7 158.39 -0.72 181.92
C GLU A 7 158.74 -2.20 181.62
N LYS A 8 159.10 -2.46 180.35
CA LYS A 8 160.03 -3.52 179.89
C LYS A 8 160.52 -3.19 178.47
N ALA A 9 161.80 -2.82 178.34
CA ALA A 9 162.50 -2.60 177.08
C ALA A 9 162.84 -3.94 176.36
N PRO A 10 163.24 -3.91 175.08
CA PRO A 10 162.43 -3.46 173.95
C PRO A 10 162.40 -4.54 172.85
N PRO A 11 161.28 -4.72 172.12
CA PRO A 11 161.36 -5.34 170.82
C PRO A 11 161.77 -4.25 169.82
N GLY A 12 162.99 -4.33 169.28
CA GLY A 12 163.37 -3.53 168.11
C GLY A 12 162.29 -3.69 167.03
N LEU A 13 161.85 -2.61 166.40
CA LEU A 13 160.87 -2.73 165.31
C LEU A 13 161.61 -3.06 164.02
N CYS A 14 160.97 -3.84 163.16
CA CYS A 14 161.50 -4.15 161.83
C CYS A 14 161.83 -2.86 161.04
N GLY A 15 163.07 -2.73 160.55
CA GLY A 15 163.59 -1.54 159.88
C GLY A 15 162.92 -1.17 158.55
N PHE A 16 162.00 -1.99 158.03
CA PHE A 16 161.18 -1.63 156.88
C PHE A 16 160.03 -0.71 157.31
N SER A 17 159.99 0.51 156.74
CA SER A 17 159.07 1.60 157.10
C SER A 17 157.61 1.18 157.12
N ARG A 18 157.24 0.21 156.26
CA ARG A 18 155.89 -0.33 156.10
C ARG A 18 155.59 -1.60 156.91
N CYS A 19 156.59 -2.33 157.39
CA CYS A 19 156.34 -3.53 158.20
C CYS A 19 156.30 -3.23 159.70
N ARG A 20 157.30 -2.51 160.24
CA ARG A 20 157.41 -2.08 161.65
C ARG A 20 156.89 -3.08 162.69
N ALA A 21 157.03 -4.39 162.45
CA ALA A 21 156.52 -5.39 163.40
C ALA A 21 157.54 -5.56 164.53
N PRO A 22 157.08 -5.81 165.78
CA PRO A 22 157.94 -5.94 166.94
C PRO A 22 158.81 -7.21 166.83
N LEU A 23 160.11 -7.07 167.05
CA LEU A 23 161.08 -8.18 166.95
C LEU A 23 161.29 -8.85 168.31
N PRO A 24 161.43 -10.18 168.36
CA PRO A 24 161.62 -10.89 169.61
C PRO A 24 162.91 -10.48 170.32
N GLY A 25 162.81 -10.34 171.66
CA GLY A 25 163.92 -9.95 172.53
C GLY A 25 165.06 -10.98 172.56
N PRO A 26 166.27 -10.58 172.98
CA PRO A 26 167.48 -11.38 172.86
C PRO A 26 167.37 -12.67 173.69
N GLY A 27 167.57 -13.81 173.02
CA GLY A 27 167.55 -15.14 173.64
C GLY A 27 168.79 -15.47 174.49
N PRO A 28 168.78 -16.60 175.22
CA PRO A 28 169.65 -16.90 176.37
C PRO A 28 171.17 -17.07 176.06
N ARG A 29 171.61 -16.84 174.82
CA ARG A 29 173.02 -16.84 174.40
C ARG A 29 173.61 -15.44 174.11
N GLY A 30 172.92 -14.36 174.51
CA GLY A 30 173.49 -13.00 174.51
C GLY A 30 173.78 -12.39 173.14
N GLY A 31 173.08 -12.81 172.08
CA GLY A 31 173.25 -12.29 170.71
C GLY A 31 172.42 -11.03 170.40
N ARG A 32 172.93 -10.20 169.48
CA ARG A 32 172.31 -8.94 168.99
C ARG A 32 170.88 -9.19 168.46
N PRO A 33 169.87 -8.42 168.88
CA PRO A 33 168.49 -8.58 168.39
C PRO A 33 168.40 -8.39 166.86
N PRO A 34 167.55 -9.16 166.17
CA PRO A 34 167.33 -8.99 164.74
C PRO A 34 166.79 -7.59 164.44
N GLU A 35 167.12 -7.02 163.27
CA GLU A 35 166.66 -5.70 162.80
C GLU A 35 165.44 -5.78 161.85
N PHE A 36 165.11 -6.96 161.32
CA PHE A 36 163.99 -7.17 160.39
C PHE A 36 163.28 -8.51 160.65
N CYS A 37 162.02 -8.64 160.25
CA CYS A 37 161.21 -9.84 160.49
C CYS A 37 161.72 -11.05 159.68
N PRO A 38 161.95 -12.22 160.30
CA PRO A 38 162.44 -13.40 159.60
C PRO A 38 161.35 -14.18 158.81
N GLU A 39 160.08 -14.13 159.24
CA GLU A 39 159.03 -15.02 158.69
C GLU A 39 157.96 -14.34 157.83
N ARG A 40 158.05 -13.02 157.58
CA ARG A 40 157.01 -12.28 156.85
C ARG A 40 157.31 -12.18 155.36
N GLU A 41 156.49 -12.85 154.54
CA GLU A 41 156.55 -12.84 153.08
C GLU A 41 155.49 -11.93 152.44
N TRP A 42 155.90 -11.20 151.40
CA TRP A 42 155.05 -10.33 150.59
C TRP A 42 154.80 -10.95 149.20
N PRO A 43 153.72 -10.57 148.49
CA PRO A 43 153.39 -11.10 147.16
C PRO A 43 154.62 -11.10 146.23
N GLY A 44 154.98 -12.28 145.69
CA GLY A 44 156.22 -12.51 144.92
C GLY A 44 157.41 -13.07 145.72
N GLY A 45 157.20 -13.57 146.95
CA GLY A 45 158.21 -14.27 147.75
C GLY A 45 159.30 -13.39 148.38
N ARG A 46 159.02 -12.09 148.59
CA ARG A 46 160.04 -11.13 149.09
C ARG A 46 159.93 -10.88 150.59
N SER A 47 161.10 -10.80 151.25
CA SER A 47 161.23 -10.52 152.69
C SER A 47 161.34 -9.01 152.99
N CYS A 48 161.08 -8.63 154.25
CA CYS A 48 161.13 -7.21 154.68
C CYS A 48 162.50 -6.55 154.45
N ARG A 49 163.60 -7.32 154.46
CA ARG A 49 164.95 -6.83 154.14
C ARG A 49 165.10 -6.43 152.67
N GLN A 50 164.49 -7.19 151.76
CA GLN A 50 164.56 -6.92 150.31
C GLN A 50 163.73 -5.69 149.93
N LEU A 51 162.63 -5.43 150.64
CA LEU A 51 161.78 -4.26 150.40
C LEU A 51 162.36 -2.97 151.01
N ALA A 52 162.99 -3.04 152.18
CA ALA A 52 163.71 -1.88 152.73
C ALA A 52 164.88 -1.45 151.81
N ALA A 53 165.62 -2.41 151.25
CA ALA A 53 166.67 -2.12 150.28
C ALA A 53 166.13 -1.48 148.98
N ALA A 54 164.91 -1.83 148.55
CA ALA A 54 164.27 -1.20 147.40
C ALA A 54 163.82 0.25 147.70
N GLU A 55 163.44 0.55 148.94
CA GLU A 55 163.08 1.90 149.38
C GLU A 55 164.33 2.81 149.49
N GLU A 56 165.45 2.25 149.96
CA GLU A 56 166.76 2.92 149.98
C GLU A 56 167.26 3.21 148.55
N ALA A 57 167.10 2.26 147.63
CA ALA A 57 167.48 2.43 146.22
C ALA A 57 166.63 3.51 145.52
N LEU A 58 165.36 3.69 145.91
CA LEU A 58 164.54 4.77 145.37
C LEU A 58 164.96 6.15 145.91
N ARG A 59 165.37 6.21 147.18
CA ARG A 59 165.90 7.43 147.81
C ARG A 59 167.27 7.84 147.22
N ALA A 60 168.03 6.90 146.68
CA ALA A 60 169.29 7.16 145.98
C ALA A 60 169.10 7.67 144.53
N VAL A 61 167.96 7.40 143.89
CA VAL A 61 167.66 7.84 142.50
C VAL A 61 166.85 9.15 142.48
N MET A 62 166.02 9.40 143.49
CA MET A 62 165.39 10.69 143.70
C MET A 62 166.34 11.60 144.48
N GLY A 63 167.25 12.28 143.77
CA GLY A 63 168.27 13.14 144.36
C GLY A 63 167.71 14.31 145.17
N GLU A 64 168.19 14.45 146.40
CA GLU A 64 168.15 15.67 147.21
C GLU A 64 169.16 16.70 146.67
N GLN A 65 168.65 17.69 145.93
CA GLN A 65 169.23 19.04 145.84
C GLN A 65 168.07 20.05 145.89
N ALA A 66 168.14 21.17 146.60
CA ALA A 66 168.96 21.66 147.70
C ALA A 66 168.30 23.01 148.06
N LEU A 67 167.39 23.02 149.02
CA LEU A 67 167.59 23.47 150.41
C LEU A 67 167.66 25.00 150.57
N GLY A 68 166.78 25.52 151.43
CA GLY A 68 166.94 26.85 152.02
C GLY A 68 166.25 27.96 151.23
N GLY A 69 165.29 28.62 151.90
CA GLY A 69 164.67 29.83 151.39
C GLY A 69 165.64 31.01 151.33
N GLY A 70 165.39 31.91 150.38
CA GLY A 70 165.89 33.28 150.40
C GLY A 70 166.53 33.73 149.08
N GLY A 71 165.86 34.66 148.38
CA GLY A 71 166.57 35.67 147.60
C GLY A 71 166.67 35.51 146.08
N LEU A 72 165.57 35.33 145.34
CA LEU A 72 165.50 35.62 143.88
C LEU A 72 164.11 36.13 143.47
N SER A 73 163.81 37.39 143.80
CA SER A 73 162.55 38.08 143.47
C SER A 73 162.69 39.08 142.31
N ALA A 74 163.42 38.71 141.25
CA ALA A 74 163.56 39.57 140.06
C ALA A 74 163.36 38.86 138.69
N GLY A 75 163.09 37.54 138.66
CA GLY A 75 162.96 36.79 137.40
C GLY A 75 161.56 36.23 137.07
N ALA A 76 160.62 36.22 138.03
CA ALA A 76 159.34 35.51 137.89
C ALA A 76 158.23 36.29 137.14
N ALA A 77 158.41 37.60 136.88
CA ALA A 77 157.39 38.40 136.20
C ALA A 77 157.35 38.19 134.67
N VAL A 78 158.43 37.71 134.05
CA VAL A 78 158.54 37.65 132.58
C VAL A 78 157.88 36.39 131.98
N LEU A 79 157.74 35.31 132.76
CA LEU A 79 157.19 34.06 132.24
C LEU A 79 155.65 34.00 132.26
N VAL A 80 154.99 34.72 133.18
CA VAL A 80 153.52 34.77 133.26
C VAL A 80 152.93 35.59 132.10
N ASP A 81 153.59 36.68 131.70
CA ASP A 81 153.20 37.51 130.53
C ASP A 81 153.29 36.76 129.19
N ALA A 82 154.16 35.74 129.09
CA ALA A 82 154.31 34.95 127.86
C ALA A 82 153.21 33.89 127.67
N VAL A 83 152.60 33.38 128.75
CA VAL A 83 151.57 32.33 128.68
C VAL A 83 150.18 32.93 128.40
N ASP A 84 149.87 34.12 128.93
CA ASP A 84 148.62 34.81 128.64
C ASP A 84 148.51 35.28 127.17
N ARG A 85 149.64 35.58 126.50
CA ARG A 85 149.64 35.97 125.07
C ARG A 85 149.28 34.85 124.08
N VAL A 86 149.27 33.59 124.50
CA VAL A 86 149.03 32.44 123.59
C VAL A 86 147.63 31.85 123.74
N LEU A 87 146.99 31.99 124.90
CA LEU A 87 145.69 31.37 125.18
C LEU A 87 144.49 32.16 124.61
N ASP A 88 144.57 33.49 124.55
CA ASP A 88 143.49 34.32 124.00
C ASP A 88 143.31 34.14 122.46
N PRO A 89 144.37 34.14 121.63
CA PRO A 89 144.21 33.95 120.19
C PRO A 89 143.61 32.60 119.79
N LEU A 90 143.85 31.55 120.58
CA LEU A 90 143.33 30.20 120.31
C LEU A 90 141.83 30.07 120.62
N ARG A 91 141.28 30.85 121.56
CA ARG A 91 139.83 30.87 121.83
C ARG A 91 139.05 31.59 120.73
N GLU A 92 139.61 32.66 120.19
CA GLU A 92 138.98 33.45 119.12
C GLU A 92 138.87 32.68 117.80
N LEU A 93 139.87 31.85 117.49
CA LEU A 93 139.89 30.95 116.32
C LEU A 93 138.84 29.83 116.39
N LEU A 94 138.50 29.35 117.59
CA LEU A 94 137.49 28.30 117.76
C LEU A 94 136.07 28.85 117.59
N LEU A 95 135.81 30.09 118.04
CA LEU A 95 134.50 30.74 117.89
C LEU A 95 134.22 31.10 116.44
N THR A 96 135.21 31.66 115.74
CA THR A 96 135.09 31.99 114.30
C THR A 96 134.84 30.75 113.43
N THR A 97 135.50 29.62 113.74
CA THR A 97 135.24 28.36 113.00
C THR A 97 133.85 27.77 113.28
N GLN A 98 133.29 27.99 114.48
CA GLN A 98 131.91 27.58 114.80
C GLN A 98 130.87 28.46 114.10
N GLU A 99 131.09 29.78 113.99
CA GLU A 99 130.21 30.70 113.26
C GLU A 99 130.19 30.42 111.75
N ILE A 100 131.35 30.17 111.14
CA ILE A 100 131.45 29.83 109.71
C ILE A 100 130.67 28.53 109.43
N ARG A 101 130.80 27.53 110.31
CA ARG A 101 130.05 26.27 110.18
C ARG A 101 128.54 26.48 110.29
N ALA A 102 128.07 27.28 111.24
CA ALA A 102 126.65 27.57 111.39
C ALA A 102 126.08 28.26 110.12
N THR A 103 126.80 29.25 109.60
CA THR A 103 126.42 30.00 108.39
C THR A 103 126.38 29.10 107.15
N ALA A 104 127.37 28.21 107.00
CA ALA A 104 127.40 27.25 105.90
C ALA A 104 126.21 26.28 105.95
N THR A 105 125.81 25.83 107.15
CA THR A 105 124.64 24.94 107.28
C THR A 105 123.31 25.62 106.96
N THR A 106 123.16 26.91 107.29
CA THR A 106 121.95 27.67 106.93
C THR A 106 121.86 27.95 105.44
N GLU A 107 122.98 28.28 104.79
CA GLU A 107 123.01 28.52 103.34
C GLU A 107 122.76 27.25 102.51
N LEU A 108 123.29 26.10 102.96
CA LEU A 108 122.99 24.81 102.34
C LEU A 108 121.51 24.44 102.47
N ALA A 109 120.90 24.62 103.65
CA ALA A 109 119.48 24.38 103.84
C ALA A 109 118.59 25.32 103.00
N ALA A 110 119.00 26.60 102.85
CA ALA A 110 118.31 27.55 101.99
C ALA A 110 118.47 27.20 100.49
N ALA A 111 119.62 26.67 100.09
CA ALA A 111 119.84 26.17 98.73
C ALA A 111 118.95 24.94 98.43
N ASP A 112 118.89 23.97 99.34
CA ASP A 112 118.03 22.78 99.19
C ASP A 112 116.54 23.16 99.14
N ALA A 113 116.11 24.13 99.94
CA ALA A 113 114.73 24.64 99.89
C ALA A 113 114.40 25.32 98.55
N ARG A 114 115.35 26.06 97.95
CA ARG A 114 115.16 26.67 96.62
C ARG A 114 115.10 25.62 95.52
N VAL A 115 115.89 24.55 95.61
CA VAL A 115 115.83 23.44 94.66
C VAL A 115 114.50 22.70 94.79
N ALA A 116 114.04 22.41 96.01
CA ALA A 116 112.74 21.78 96.22
C ALA A 116 111.57 22.63 95.69
N GLN A 117 111.59 23.95 95.93
CA GLN A 117 110.58 24.87 95.36
C GLN A 117 110.65 24.94 93.84
N ALA A 118 111.84 24.93 93.25
CA ALA A 118 112.01 24.92 91.80
C ALA A 118 111.53 23.60 91.17
N GLU A 119 111.76 22.47 91.84
CA GLU A 119 111.28 21.15 91.40
C GLU A 119 109.76 21.04 91.49
N GLU A 120 109.14 21.56 92.56
CA GLU A 120 107.69 21.62 92.73
C GLU A 120 107.04 22.55 91.70
N ALA A 121 107.62 23.73 91.45
CA ALA A 121 107.18 24.63 90.39
C ALA A 121 107.32 23.99 88.99
N ALA A 122 108.41 23.27 88.73
CA ALA A 122 108.59 22.55 87.48
C ALA A 122 107.61 21.37 87.33
N ALA A 123 107.24 20.70 88.43
CA ALA A 123 106.24 19.64 88.43
C ALA A 123 104.83 20.17 88.17
N THR A 124 104.46 21.30 88.78
CA THR A 124 103.16 21.95 88.53
C THR A 124 103.05 22.47 87.09
N GLU A 125 104.11 23.08 86.56
CA GLU A 125 104.18 23.49 85.14
C GLU A 125 104.06 22.30 84.17
N ARG A 126 104.71 21.16 84.47
CA ARG A 126 104.53 19.93 83.66
C ARG A 126 103.09 19.42 83.72
N GLY A 127 102.50 19.34 84.91
CA GLY A 127 101.11 18.91 85.06
C GLY A 127 100.11 19.84 84.34
N LEU A 128 100.37 21.16 84.34
CA LEU A 128 99.56 22.12 83.59
C LEU A 128 99.69 21.95 82.08
N ARG A 129 100.89 21.65 81.57
CA ARG A 129 101.13 21.37 80.14
C ARG A 129 100.48 20.07 79.71
N GLU A 130 100.66 18.99 80.45
CA GLU A 130 100.01 17.70 80.18
C GLU A 130 98.48 17.83 80.22
N ALA A 131 97.93 18.57 81.18
CA ALA A 131 96.50 18.87 81.23
C ALA A 131 96.03 19.77 80.09
N ALA A 132 96.88 20.68 79.57
CA ALA A 132 96.56 21.52 78.42
C ALA A 132 96.62 20.71 77.12
N ASP A 133 97.61 19.84 76.96
CA ASP A 133 97.78 18.95 75.81
C ASP A 133 96.64 17.94 75.74
N HIS A 134 96.28 17.31 76.86
CA HIS A 134 95.15 16.40 76.91
C HIS A 134 93.82 17.12 76.56
N ARG A 135 93.61 18.34 77.08
CA ARG A 135 92.44 19.16 76.71
C ARG A 135 92.44 19.56 75.23
N ALA A 136 93.60 19.83 74.64
CA ALA A 136 93.73 20.14 73.23
C ALA A 136 93.46 18.90 72.35
N GLU A 137 93.91 17.72 72.78
CA GLU A 137 93.65 16.45 72.11
C GLU A 137 92.17 16.06 72.19
N THR A 138 91.53 16.18 73.36
CA THR A 138 90.08 15.93 73.49
C THR A 138 89.28 16.91 72.66
N ALA A 139 89.63 18.21 72.67
CA ALA A 139 88.96 19.20 71.83
C ALA A 139 89.15 18.93 70.33
N ARG A 140 90.32 18.42 69.90
CA ARG A 140 90.56 18.00 68.51
C ARG A 140 89.76 16.74 68.15
N ALA A 141 89.67 15.76 69.05
CA ALA A 141 88.86 14.56 68.87
C ALA A 141 87.36 14.91 68.78
N GLU A 142 86.87 15.79 69.64
CA GLU A 142 85.50 16.29 69.61
C GLU A 142 85.22 17.10 68.33
N ALA A 143 86.16 17.95 67.89
CA ALA A 143 86.02 18.73 66.66
C ALA A 143 86.00 17.85 65.40
N THR A 144 86.81 16.78 65.38
CA THR A 144 86.82 15.81 64.27
C THR A 144 85.54 14.99 64.24
N GLN A 145 85.07 14.50 65.39
CA GLN A 145 83.76 13.83 65.49
C GLN A 145 82.60 14.75 65.10
N ALA A 146 82.62 16.02 65.52
CA ALA A 146 81.61 16.99 65.14
C ALA A 146 81.61 17.29 63.63
N LEU A 147 82.79 17.33 63.00
CA LEU A 147 82.91 17.49 61.55
C LEU A 147 82.39 16.27 60.80
N GLU A 148 82.74 15.06 61.23
CA GLU A 148 82.24 13.80 60.64
C GLU A 148 80.72 13.69 60.78
N ALA A 149 80.17 14.01 61.96
CA ALA A 149 78.73 14.06 62.19
C ALA A 149 78.04 15.12 61.31
N ALA A 150 78.65 16.30 61.14
CA ALA A 150 78.12 17.34 60.25
C ALA A 150 78.17 16.92 58.77
N GLN A 151 79.22 16.22 58.34
CA GLN A 151 79.34 15.67 56.98
C GLN A 151 78.29 14.58 56.72
N GLN A 152 78.07 13.68 57.68
CA GLN A 152 77.02 12.67 57.60
C GLN A 152 75.63 13.31 57.53
N ALA A 153 75.34 14.25 58.42
CA ALA A 153 74.07 14.98 58.40
C ALA A 153 73.86 15.75 57.08
N HIS A 154 74.92 16.30 56.49
CA HIS A 154 74.83 16.94 55.17
C HIS A 154 74.57 15.91 54.07
N ALA A 155 75.24 14.75 54.08
CA ALA A 155 75.02 13.69 53.11
C ALA A 155 73.58 13.16 53.19
N GLU A 156 73.06 12.93 54.40
CA GLU A 156 71.67 12.52 54.64
C GLU A 156 70.67 13.60 54.19
N ALA A 157 70.97 14.88 54.42
CA ALA A 157 70.14 15.98 53.96
C ALA A 157 70.10 16.09 52.43
N GLU A 158 71.22 15.84 51.74
CA GLU A 158 71.28 15.79 50.27
C GLU A 158 70.48 14.61 49.71
N THR A 159 70.64 13.40 50.28
CA THR A 159 69.83 12.24 49.86
C THR A 159 68.34 12.50 50.09
N ALA A 160 67.96 13.09 51.23
CA ALA A 160 66.57 13.43 51.51
C ALA A 160 66.03 14.52 50.55
N ARG A 161 66.86 15.47 50.10
CA ARG A 161 66.50 16.46 49.07
C ARG A 161 66.27 15.79 47.72
N GLN A 162 67.14 14.86 47.32
CA GLN A 162 67.01 14.09 46.08
C GLN A 162 65.75 13.22 46.11
N ASP A 163 65.52 12.46 47.18
CA ASP A 163 64.32 11.64 47.36
C ASP A 163 63.03 12.48 47.27
N ARG A 164 63.04 13.68 47.86
CA ARG A 164 61.93 14.63 47.77
C ARG A 164 61.74 15.14 46.34
N ALA A 165 62.81 15.46 45.62
CA ALA A 165 62.74 15.87 44.21
C ALA A 165 62.15 14.75 43.34
N ASP A 166 62.64 13.51 43.50
CA ASP A 166 62.15 12.33 42.79
C ASP A 166 60.70 11.99 43.14
N ALA A 167 60.29 12.18 44.40
CA ALA A 167 58.89 12.04 44.80
C ALA A 167 57.99 13.09 44.12
N LEU A 168 58.43 14.34 44.02
CA LEU A 168 57.69 15.40 43.33
C LEU A 168 57.59 15.12 41.82
N ASP A 169 58.66 14.64 41.19
CA ASP A 169 58.64 14.30 39.76
C ASP A 169 57.77 13.08 39.47
N ARG A 170 57.74 12.08 40.37
CA ARG A 170 56.78 10.96 40.30
C ARG A 170 55.33 11.44 40.44
N LEU A 171 55.05 12.39 41.33
CA LEU A 171 53.71 12.98 41.47
C LEU A 171 53.29 13.73 40.20
N ARG A 172 54.18 14.56 39.63
CA ARG A 172 53.92 15.26 38.35
C ARG A 172 53.70 14.29 37.19
N ALA A 173 54.50 13.21 37.12
CA ALA A 173 54.32 12.15 36.14
C ALA A 173 52.97 11.44 36.31
N ALA A 174 52.56 11.16 37.55
CA ALA A 174 51.26 10.55 37.85
C ALA A 174 50.08 11.48 37.50
N GLU A 175 50.19 12.78 37.79
CA GLU A 175 49.17 13.77 37.41
C GLU A 175 49.04 13.93 35.89
N THR A 176 50.17 14.00 35.18
CA THR A 176 50.16 14.05 33.70
C THR A 176 49.63 12.76 33.08
N ALA A 177 49.94 11.59 33.66
CA ALA A 177 49.36 10.31 33.24
C ALA A 177 47.84 10.27 33.51
N ARG A 178 47.38 10.75 34.66
CA ARG A 178 45.95 10.82 35.00
C ARG A 178 45.20 11.75 34.06
N THR A 179 45.71 12.95 33.80
CA THR A 179 45.08 13.89 32.87
C THR A 179 45.05 13.37 31.44
N ARG A 180 46.08 12.63 30.99
CA ARG A 180 46.04 11.90 29.72
C ARG A 180 44.95 10.84 29.72
N ALA A 181 44.89 9.99 30.74
CA ALA A 181 43.86 8.96 30.85
C ALA A 181 42.42 9.53 30.90
N GLU A 182 42.22 10.66 31.60
CA GLU A 182 40.93 11.37 31.62
C GLU A 182 40.58 11.94 30.24
N ARG A 183 41.55 12.48 29.50
CA ARG A 183 41.35 12.94 28.11
C ARG A 183 41.07 11.79 27.15
N ASP A 184 41.79 10.68 27.27
CA ASP A 184 41.58 9.49 26.45
C ASP A 184 40.19 8.89 26.71
N LYS A 185 39.76 8.85 27.98
CA LYS A 185 38.39 8.47 28.34
C LYS A 185 37.35 9.42 27.76
N ALA A 186 37.57 10.74 27.86
CA ALA A 186 36.66 11.73 27.28
C ALA A 186 36.60 11.61 25.74
N ALA A 187 37.72 11.35 25.07
CA ALA A 187 37.78 11.12 23.63
C ALA A 187 37.06 9.81 23.24
N ALA A 188 37.24 8.73 24.00
CA ALA A 188 36.51 7.47 23.80
C ALA A 188 34.99 7.65 24.02
N GLN A 189 34.59 8.45 25.01
CA GLN A 189 33.17 8.76 25.24
C GLN A 189 32.59 9.64 24.12
N ALA A 190 33.35 10.62 23.62
CA ALA A 190 32.92 11.47 22.52
C ALA A 190 32.77 10.69 21.21
N THR A 191 33.70 9.77 20.91
CA THR A 191 33.60 8.89 19.74
C THR A 191 32.42 7.94 19.85
N ALA A 192 32.22 7.29 21.01
CA ALA A 192 31.05 6.43 21.23
C ALA A 192 29.72 7.20 21.14
N ALA A 193 29.66 8.45 21.63
CA ALA A 193 28.49 9.30 21.49
C ALA A 193 28.22 9.68 20.02
N ALA A 194 29.26 10.04 19.26
CA ALA A 194 29.14 10.34 17.84
C ALA A 194 28.67 9.12 17.03
N GLU A 195 29.22 7.94 17.30
CA GLU A 195 28.77 6.69 16.69
C GLU A 195 27.30 6.37 17.03
N HIS A 196 26.89 6.59 18.29
CA HIS A 196 25.51 6.41 18.69
C HIS A 196 24.57 7.40 17.96
N ASP A 197 24.96 8.67 17.82
CA ASP A 197 24.20 9.68 17.10
C ASP A 197 24.10 9.35 15.61
N HIS A 198 25.18 8.89 14.99
CA HIS A 198 25.19 8.41 13.61
C HIS A 198 24.28 7.20 13.43
N ALA A 199 24.32 6.23 14.35
CA ALA A 199 23.44 5.07 14.32
C ALA A 199 21.96 5.44 14.48
N ARG A 200 21.64 6.38 15.37
CA ARG A 200 20.27 6.91 15.53
C ARG A 200 19.81 7.63 14.28
N HIS A 201 20.65 8.46 13.67
CA HIS A 201 20.31 9.18 12.45
C HIS A 201 20.07 8.21 11.30
N ALA A 202 20.95 7.23 11.10
CA ALA A 202 20.79 6.19 10.08
C ALA A 202 19.52 5.35 10.31
N GLN A 203 19.19 5.03 11.56
CA GLN A 203 17.95 4.32 11.88
C GLN A 203 16.71 5.16 11.55
N GLN A 204 16.74 6.47 11.82
CA GLN A 204 15.64 7.37 11.50
C GLN A 204 15.47 7.54 9.99
N GLU A 205 16.57 7.67 9.25
CA GLU A 205 16.55 7.67 7.78
C GLU A 205 15.98 6.35 7.24
N ALA A 206 16.43 5.21 7.74
CA ALA A 206 15.90 3.91 7.34
C ALA A 206 14.40 3.78 7.63
N ARG A 207 13.92 4.26 8.79
CA ARG A 207 12.49 4.29 9.12
C ARG A 207 11.70 5.18 8.15
N THR A 208 12.19 6.38 7.84
CA THR A 208 11.51 7.28 6.91
C THR A 208 11.53 6.77 5.46
N ALA A 209 12.62 6.12 5.06
CA ALA A 209 12.71 5.44 3.77
C ALA A 209 11.74 4.26 3.70
N HIS A 210 11.63 3.48 4.78
CA HIS A 210 10.69 2.36 4.88
C HIS A 210 9.23 2.84 4.79
N THR A 211 8.85 3.87 5.55
CA THR A 211 7.48 4.41 5.47
C THR A 211 7.17 4.98 4.09
N ARG A 212 8.11 5.69 3.45
CA ARG A 212 7.97 6.15 2.06
C ARG A 212 7.80 4.99 1.09
N ALA A 213 8.57 3.91 1.25
CA ALA A 213 8.44 2.73 0.41
C ALA A 213 7.07 2.05 0.57
N GLU A 214 6.56 1.95 1.80
CA GLU A 214 5.20 1.43 2.05
C GLU A 214 4.12 2.33 1.43
N THR A 215 4.24 3.65 1.56
CA THR A 215 3.31 4.59 0.90
C THR A 215 3.34 4.43 -0.62
N LEU A 216 4.53 4.38 -1.23
CA LEU A 216 4.66 4.19 -2.68
C LEU A 216 4.11 2.83 -3.14
N ARG A 217 4.26 1.76 -2.35
CA ARG A 217 3.65 0.46 -2.63
C ARG A 217 2.13 0.54 -2.61
N ALA A 218 1.56 1.23 -1.62
CA ALA A 218 0.11 1.43 -1.53
C ALA A 218 -0.41 2.27 -2.71
N ASP A 219 0.29 3.35 -3.07
CA ASP A 219 -0.05 4.19 -4.22
C ASP A 219 0.02 3.41 -5.54
N LEU A 220 1.05 2.57 -5.72
CA LEU A 220 1.17 1.70 -6.89
C LEU A 220 0.05 0.66 -6.96
N ALA A 221 -0.31 0.04 -5.84
CA ALA A 221 -1.43 -0.89 -5.76
C ALA A 221 -2.77 -0.21 -6.10
N ALA A 222 -2.99 1.00 -5.59
CA ALA A 222 -4.17 1.80 -5.92
C ALA A 222 -4.21 2.20 -7.40
N ALA A 223 -3.07 2.56 -7.98
CA ALA A 223 -2.95 2.87 -9.41
C ALA A 223 -3.27 1.65 -10.28
N HIS A 224 -2.75 0.46 -9.94
CA HIS A 224 -3.10 -0.78 -10.64
C HIS A 224 -4.60 -1.10 -10.54
N ALA A 225 -5.19 -1.04 -9.34
CA ALA A 225 -6.62 -1.27 -9.16
C ALA A 225 -7.48 -0.29 -10.00
N ARG A 226 -7.04 0.97 -10.14
CA ARG A 226 -7.70 1.96 -11.00
C ARG A 226 -7.55 1.64 -12.49
N ILE A 227 -6.39 1.15 -12.92
CA ILE A 227 -6.19 0.69 -14.31
C ILE A 227 -7.11 -0.48 -14.61
N ASP A 228 -7.18 -1.48 -13.73
CA ASP A 228 -8.04 -2.65 -13.91
C ASP A 228 -9.52 -2.26 -13.99
N ALA A 229 -9.96 -1.33 -13.14
CA ALA A 229 -11.33 -0.79 -13.17
C ALA A 229 -11.64 -0.07 -14.50
N LEU A 230 -10.73 0.80 -14.97
CA LEU A 230 -10.88 1.51 -16.25
C LEU A 230 -10.85 0.56 -17.45
N GLN A 231 -10.06 -0.52 -17.39
CA GLN A 231 -10.06 -1.56 -18.42
C GLN A 231 -11.40 -2.29 -18.48
N ALA A 232 -11.98 -2.64 -17.32
CA ALA A 232 -13.30 -3.26 -17.26
C ALA A 232 -14.41 -2.32 -17.80
N GLU A 233 -14.37 -1.04 -17.45
CA GLU A 233 -15.28 -0.02 -17.99
C GLU A 233 -15.14 0.14 -19.51
N LEU A 234 -13.91 0.14 -20.02
CA LEU A 234 -13.65 0.23 -21.46
C LEU A 234 -14.20 -0.99 -22.20
N THR A 235 -13.98 -2.21 -21.70
CA THR A 235 -14.53 -3.43 -22.29
C THR A 235 -16.06 -3.41 -22.27
N ALA A 236 -16.67 -3.00 -21.16
CA ALA A 236 -18.13 -2.86 -21.08
C ALA A 236 -18.66 -1.84 -22.11
N ALA A 237 -18.01 -0.68 -22.24
CA ALA A 237 -18.39 0.33 -23.22
C ALA A 237 -18.24 -0.18 -24.67
N GLN A 238 -17.19 -0.94 -24.97
CA GLN A 238 -16.99 -1.56 -26.28
C GLN A 238 -18.10 -2.57 -26.61
N THR A 239 -18.42 -3.48 -25.68
CA THR A 239 -19.51 -4.45 -25.90
C THR A 239 -20.88 -3.77 -26.09
N HIS A 240 -21.13 -2.68 -25.36
CA HIS A 240 -22.34 -1.88 -25.55
C HIS A 240 -22.37 -1.19 -26.92
N ALA A 241 -21.25 -0.63 -27.37
CA ALA A 241 -21.12 -0.02 -28.68
C ALA A 241 -21.33 -1.05 -29.82
N GLU A 242 -20.79 -2.26 -29.67
CA GLU A 242 -21.01 -3.35 -30.63
C GLU A 242 -22.49 -3.76 -30.68
N THR A 243 -23.13 -3.90 -29.51
CA THR A 243 -24.56 -4.25 -29.41
C THR A 243 -25.43 -3.19 -30.08
N THR A 244 -25.22 -1.91 -29.75
CA THR A 244 -26.00 -0.82 -30.36
C THR A 244 -25.75 -0.68 -31.87
N THR A 245 -24.54 -0.99 -32.34
CA THR A 245 -24.23 -1.04 -33.78
C THR A 245 -25.00 -2.16 -34.48
N ALA A 246 -25.07 -3.35 -33.87
CA ALA A 246 -25.84 -4.48 -34.39
C ALA A 246 -27.34 -4.17 -34.43
N GLU A 247 -27.90 -3.60 -33.36
CA GLU A 247 -29.29 -3.14 -33.32
C GLU A 247 -29.59 -2.11 -34.41
N LEU A 248 -28.70 -1.13 -34.62
CA LEU A 248 -28.86 -0.13 -35.67
C LEU A 248 -28.84 -0.77 -37.07
N ALA A 249 -28.00 -1.78 -37.30
CA ALA A 249 -27.97 -2.52 -38.56
C ALA A 249 -29.28 -3.32 -38.78
N GLU A 250 -29.81 -3.95 -37.73
CA GLU A 250 -31.11 -4.63 -37.78
C GLU A 250 -32.25 -3.65 -38.10
N TYR A 251 -32.30 -2.51 -37.41
CA TYR A 251 -33.30 -1.48 -37.69
C TYR A 251 -33.23 -0.97 -39.13
N ARG A 252 -32.02 -0.73 -39.66
CA ARG A 252 -31.83 -0.33 -41.06
C ARG A 252 -32.36 -1.39 -42.03
N SER A 253 -32.01 -2.65 -41.83
CA SER A 253 -32.50 -3.76 -42.65
C SER A 253 -34.03 -3.87 -42.61
N ARG A 254 -34.63 -3.71 -41.42
CA ARG A 254 -36.09 -3.71 -41.26
C ARG A 254 -36.75 -2.53 -41.96
N THR A 255 -36.16 -1.33 -41.89
CA THR A 255 -36.66 -0.14 -42.61
C THR A 255 -36.58 -0.33 -44.12
N GLU A 256 -35.50 -0.91 -44.64
CA GLU A 256 -35.36 -1.23 -46.06
C GLU A 256 -36.42 -2.25 -46.52
N ALA A 257 -36.63 -3.32 -45.75
CA ALA A 257 -37.67 -4.31 -46.02
C ALA A 257 -39.08 -3.69 -46.05
N LEU A 258 -39.44 -2.89 -45.03
CA LEU A 258 -40.72 -2.20 -44.98
C LEU A 258 -40.90 -1.20 -46.14
N THR A 259 -39.81 -0.55 -46.57
CA THR A 259 -39.84 0.37 -47.72
C THR A 259 -40.11 -0.38 -49.02
N ALA A 260 -39.48 -1.55 -49.20
CA ALA A 260 -39.72 -2.42 -50.34
C ALA A 260 -41.17 -2.96 -50.36
N ASP A 261 -41.69 -3.41 -49.21
CA ASP A 261 -43.07 -3.87 -49.07
C ASP A 261 -44.08 -2.75 -49.40
N LEU A 262 -43.83 -1.54 -48.91
CA LEU A 262 -44.67 -0.38 -49.20
C LEU A 262 -44.67 -0.04 -50.70
N ALA A 263 -43.52 -0.13 -51.37
CA ALA A 263 -43.41 0.06 -52.81
C ALA A 263 -44.19 -1.03 -53.58
N HIS A 264 -44.07 -2.30 -53.16
CA HIS A 264 -44.82 -3.41 -53.73
C HIS A 264 -46.34 -3.21 -53.61
N HIS A 265 -46.83 -2.84 -52.42
CA HIS A 265 -48.25 -2.60 -52.19
C HIS A 265 -48.80 -1.40 -52.96
N ARG A 266 -47.99 -0.34 -53.13
CA ARG A 266 -48.35 0.79 -54.00
C ARG A 266 -48.50 0.37 -55.45
N ALA A 267 -47.52 -0.33 -56.00
CA ALA A 267 -47.57 -0.84 -57.37
C ALA A 267 -48.78 -1.77 -57.60
N ARG A 268 -49.08 -2.65 -56.63
CA ARG A 268 -50.28 -3.51 -56.67
C ARG A 268 -51.58 -2.71 -56.64
N THR A 269 -51.64 -1.65 -55.84
CA THR A 269 -52.82 -0.78 -55.75
C THR A 269 -53.04 -0.03 -57.07
N GLU A 270 -51.98 0.48 -57.68
CA GLU A 270 -52.04 1.12 -59.00
C GLU A 270 -52.53 0.13 -60.07
N ALA A 271 -51.97 -1.08 -60.12
CA ALA A 271 -52.41 -2.12 -61.06
C ALA A 271 -53.90 -2.47 -60.91
N LEU A 272 -54.38 -2.68 -59.67
CA LEU A 272 -55.79 -2.95 -59.39
C LEU A 272 -56.69 -1.76 -59.75
N THR A 273 -56.19 -0.54 -59.61
CA THR A 273 -56.94 0.68 -59.99
C THR A 273 -57.12 0.75 -61.51
N THR A 274 -56.08 0.41 -62.28
CA THR A 274 -56.14 0.29 -63.73
C THR A 274 -57.10 -0.82 -64.16
N GLU A 275 -56.99 -2.02 -63.59
CA GLU A 275 -57.89 -3.15 -63.88
C GLU A 275 -59.36 -2.79 -63.59
N LEU A 276 -59.63 -2.10 -62.49
CA LEU A 276 -60.97 -1.62 -62.16
C LEU A 276 -61.48 -0.58 -63.17
N ALA A 277 -60.62 0.31 -63.67
CA ALA A 277 -60.98 1.27 -64.71
C ALA A 277 -61.31 0.57 -66.03
N ASP A 278 -60.52 -0.42 -66.42
CA ASP A 278 -60.75 -1.22 -67.63
C ASP A 278 -62.07 -2.00 -67.54
N HIS A 279 -62.35 -2.64 -66.41
CA HIS A 279 -63.62 -3.34 -66.18
C HIS A 279 -64.83 -2.40 -66.23
N ARG A 280 -64.70 -1.17 -65.71
CA ARG A 280 -65.76 -0.15 -65.83
C ARG A 280 -65.99 0.24 -67.28
N ALA A 281 -64.93 0.54 -68.03
CA ALA A 281 -65.03 0.88 -69.45
C ALA A 281 -65.64 -0.27 -70.27
N HIS A 282 -65.29 -1.51 -69.97
CA HIS A 282 -65.88 -2.69 -70.60
C HIS A 282 -67.39 -2.81 -70.27
N THR A 283 -67.76 -2.59 -69.01
CA THR A 283 -69.18 -2.60 -68.57
C THR A 283 -69.99 -1.52 -69.28
N ASP A 284 -69.45 -0.31 -69.42
CA ASP A 284 -70.10 0.80 -70.14
C ASP A 284 -70.28 0.48 -71.63
N THR A 285 -69.29 -0.17 -72.24
CA THR A 285 -69.37 -0.66 -73.63
C THR A 285 -70.49 -1.68 -73.78
N LEU A 286 -70.50 -2.73 -72.95
CA LEU A 286 -71.56 -3.76 -72.97
C LEU A 286 -72.95 -3.18 -72.70
N THR A 287 -73.05 -2.18 -71.83
CA THR A 287 -74.32 -1.49 -71.53
C THR A 287 -74.84 -0.75 -72.77
N THR A 288 -73.94 -0.09 -73.51
CA THR A 288 -74.26 0.61 -74.76
C THR A 288 -74.65 -0.38 -75.85
N GLU A 289 -73.93 -1.48 -76.02
CA GLU A 289 -74.26 -2.55 -76.95
C GLU A 289 -75.63 -3.16 -76.64
N LEU A 290 -75.93 -3.43 -75.36
CA LEU A 290 -77.22 -3.95 -74.93
C LEU A 290 -78.36 -2.96 -75.24
N ALA A 291 -78.16 -1.67 -74.99
CA ALA A 291 -79.12 -0.63 -75.36
C ALA A 291 -79.37 -0.59 -76.88
N HIS A 292 -78.31 -0.70 -77.68
CA HIS A 292 -78.42 -0.77 -79.14
C HIS A 292 -79.18 -2.02 -79.61
N GLN A 293 -78.90 -3.20 -79.04
CA GLN A 293 -79.62 -4.42 -79.39
C GLN A 293 -81.09 -4.39 -78.97
N ARG A 294 -81.41 -3.81 -77.81
CA ARG A 294 -82.80 -3.56 -77.40
C ARG A 294 -83.52 -2.67 -78.41
N HIS A 295 -82.90 -1.55 -78.80
CA HIS A 295 -83.47 -0.68 -79.82
C HIS A 295 -83.72 -1.41 -81.15
N ARG A 296 -82.75 -2.20 -81.63
CA ARG A 296 -82.93 -3.03 -82.83
C ARG A 296 -84.08 -4.03 -82.69
N ALA A 297 -84.22 -4.67 -81.54
CA ALA A 297 -85.31 -5.61 -81.27
C ALA A 297 -86.67 -4.91 -81.25
N ASP A 298 -86.76 -3.71 -80.66
CA ASP A 298 -87.96 -2.88 -80.66
C ASP A 298 -88.35 -2.47 -82.09
N THR A 299 -87.38 -2.00 -82.90
CA THR A 299 -87.60 -1.68 -84.32
C THR A 299 -88.09 -2.91 -85.09
N ALA A 300 -87.43 -4.06 -84.96
CA ALA A 300 -87.83 -5.28 -85.64
C ALA A 300 -89.24 -5.74 -85.22
N THR A 301 -89.60 -5.55 -83.95
CA THR A 301 -90.95 -5.84 -83.44
C THR A 301 -92.00 -4.92 -84.06
N ALA A 302 -91.70 -3.61 -84.18
CA ALA A 302 -92.56 -2.64 -84.84
C ALA A 302 -92.74 -2.95 -86.34
N ASP A 303 -91.64 -3.28 -87.04
CA ASP A 303 -91.68 -3.68 -88.46
C ASP A 303 -92.53 -4.94 -88.66
N LEU A 304 -92.37 -5.93 -87.79
CA LEU A 304 -93.15 -7.16 -87.83
C LEU A 304 -94.65 -6.88 -87.59
N ALA A 305 -94.99 -5.99 -86.66
CA ALA A 305 -96.36 -5.54 -86.45
C ALA A 305 -96.93 -4.79 -87.67
N HIS A 306 -96.14 -3.91 -88.29
CA HIS A 306 -96.51 -3.21 -89.52
C HIS A 306 -96.78 -4.20 -90.67
N HIS A 307 -95.88 -5.17 -90.88
CA HIS A 307 -96.05 -6.18 -91.92
C HIS A 307 -97.25 -7.09 -91.66
N ARG A 308 -97.53 -7.47 -90.41
CA ARG A 308 -98.75 -8.20 -90.05
C ARG A 308 -100.00 -7.41 -90.40
N ALA A 309 -100.08 -6.14 -89.98
CA ALA A 309 -101.20 -5.27 -90.34
C ALA A 309 -101.37 -5.14 -91.85
N ARG A 310 -100.27 -5.03 -92.61
CA ARG A 310 -100.31 -5.00 -94.08
C ARG A 310 -100.83 -6.31 -94.68
N VAL A 311 -100.43 -7.45 -94.14
CA VAL A 311 -100.96 -8.77 -94.54
C VAL A 311 -102.46 -8.85 -94.24
N ASP A 312 -102.91 -8.41 -93.07
CA ASP A 312 -104.34 -8.39 -92.71
C ASP A 312 -105.15 -7.49 -93.66
N THR A 313 -104.63 -6.30 -93.99
CA THR A 313 -105.23 -5.42 -95.02
C THR A 313 -105.31 -6.11 -96.37
N LEU A 314 -104.22 -6.72 -96.84
CA LEU A 314 -104.21 -7.45 -98.11
C LEU A 314 -105.18 -8.64 -98.12
N ILE A 315 -105.33 -9.35 -97.00
CA ILE A 315 -106.34 -10.41 -96.83
C ILE A 315 -107.75 -9.83 -96.94
N ALA A 316 -108.02 -8.69 -96.30
CA ALA A 316 -109.31 -8.01 -96.38
C ALA A 316 -109.62 -7.52 -97.80
N GLU A 317 -108.67 -6.88 -98.48
CA GLU A 317 -108.78 -6.46 -99.88
C GLU A 317 -109.01 -7.66 -100.81
N LEU A 318 -108.33 -8.78 -100.57
CA LEU A 318 -108.50 -10.01 -101.32
C LEU A 318 -109.88 -10.65 -101.06
N ALA A 319 -110.37 -10.62 -99.82
CA ALA A 319 -111.71 -11.08 -99.48
C ALA A 319 -112.78 -10.20 -100.13
N GLU A 320 -112.59 -8.87 -100.14
CA GLU A 320 -113.50 -7.93 -100.77
C GLU A 320 -113.54 -8.11 -102.29
N THR A 321 -112.37 -8.21 -102.94
CA THR A 321 -112.30 -8.47 -104.40
C THR A 321 -112.94 -9.80 -104.77
N ARG A 322 -112.75 -10.86 -103.97
CA ARG A 322 -113.48 -12.13 -104.13
C ARG A 322 -114.97 -11.95 -103.96
N ALA A 323 -115.44 -11.28 -102.91
CA ALA A 323 -116.86 -11.04 -102.69
C ALA A 323 -117.50 -10.22 -103.83
N ARG A 324 -116.81 -9.18 -104.32
CA ARG A 324 -117.23 -8.43 -105.51
C ARG A 324 -117.31 -9.33 -106.74
N GLY A 325 -116.27 -10.16 -106.96
CA GLY A 325 -116.24 -11.14 -108.04
C GLY A 325 -117.36 -12.18 -107.96
N ASP A 326 -117.69 -12.66 -106.76
CA ASP A 326 -118.78 -13.60 -106.51
C ASP A 326 -120.15 -12.96 -106.78
N VAL A 327 -120.35 -11.70 -106.36
CA VAL A 327 -121.57 -10.94 -106.66
C VAL A 327 -121.71 -10.70 -108.17
N GLU A 328 -120.63 -10.30 -108.84
CA GLU A 328 -120.62 -10.10 -110.28
C GLU A 328 -120.89 -11.40 -111.04
N LEU A 329 -120.25 -12.50 -110.64
CA LEU A 329 -120.48 -13.82 -111.22
C LEU A 329 -121.93 -14.27 -111.00
N ARG A 330 -122.47 -14.08 -109.81
CA ARG A 330 -123.87 -14.39 -109.50
C ARG A 330 -124.84 -13.56 -110.33
N ALA A 331 -124.60 -12.26 -110.46
CA ALA A 331 -125.39 -11.39 -111.33
C ALA A 331 -125.32 -11.85 -112.81
N ARG A 332 -124.15 -12.29 -113.28
CA ARG A 332 -124.01 -12.87 -114.63
C ARG A 332 -124.79 -14.18 -114.79
N VAL A 333 -124.78 -15.05 -113.78
CA VAL A 333 -125.56 -16.31 -113.78
C VAL A 333 -127.06 -16.02 -113.74
N ASP A 334 -127.51 -15.12 -112.87
CA ASP A 334 -128.93 -14.72 -112.76
C ASP A 334 -129.42 -14.06 -114.06
N ALA A 335 -128.59 -13.21 -114.68
CA ALA A 335 -128.88 -12.63 -115.99
C ALA A 335 -128.97 -13.72 -117.08
N ALA A 336 -128.06 -14.70 -117.08
CA ALA A 336 -128.10 -15.83 -118.01
C ALA A 336 -129.36 -16.68 -117.81
N ALA A 337 -129.75 -16.97 -116.56
CA ALA A 337 -130.98 -17.69 -116.24
C ALA A 337 -132.24 -16.92 -116.69
N LEU A 338 -132.28 -15.60 -116.49
CA LEU A 338 -133.37 -14.76 -117.00
C LEU A 338 -133.42 -14.75 -118.53
N HIS A 339 -132.27 -14.67 -119.20
CA HIS A 339 -132.19 -14.80 -120.65
C HIS A 339 -132.68 -16.16 -121.14
N GLN A 340 -132.37 -17.23 -120.42
CA GLN A 340 -132.87 -18.57 -120.73
C GLN A 340 -134.39 -18.66 -120.54
N ALA A 341 -134.93 -18.16 -119.42
CA ALA A 341 -136.38 -18.14 -119.18
C ALA A 341 -137.13 -17.35 -120.26
N ARG A 342 -136.64 -16.16 -120.63
CA ARG A 342 -137.19 -15.39 -121.75
C ARG A 342 -137.15 -16.15 -123.08
N ALA A 343 -136.09 -16.92 -123.32
CA ALA A 343 -135.99 -17.75 -124.52
C ALA A 343 -136.97 -18.93 -124.49
N GLU A 344 -137.24 -19.50 -123.32
CA GLU A 344 -138.26 -20.54 -123.11
C GLU A 344 -139.68 -19.97 -123.28
N ASP A 345 -139.99 -18.81 -122.72
CA ASP A 345 -141.25 -18.09 -122.92
C ASP A 345 -141.47 -17.76 -124.40
N ALA A 346 -140.46 -17.21 -125.08
CA ALA A 346 -140.53 -16.92 -126.51
C ALA A 346 -140.73 -18.19 -127.37
N ARG A 347 -140.18 -19.34 -126.94
CA ARG A 347 -140.45 -20.63 -127.58
C ARG A 347 -141.89 -21.07 -127.34
N ALA A 348 -142.39 -20.93 -126.11
CA ALA A 348 -143.77 -21.27 -125.78
C ALA A 348 -144.78 -20.39 -126.54
N GLU A 349 -144.53 -19.08 -126.65
CA GLU A 349 -145.32 -18.16 -127.47
C GLU A 349 -145.30 -18.56 -128.95
N ARG A 350 -144.12 -18.89 -129.48
CA ARG A 350 -143.98 -19.39 -130.85
C ARG A 350 -144.77 -20.68 -131.05
N ASP A 351 -144.67 -21.63 -130.13
CA ASP A 351 -145.35 -22.93 -130.22
C ASP A 351 -146.89 -22.74 -130.12
N ALA A 352 -147.35 -21.83 -129.25
CA ALA A 352 -148.76 -21.42 -129.18
C ALA A 352 -149.22 -20.73 -130.47
N ALA A 353 -148.39 -19.87 -131.08
CA ALA A 353 -148.69 -19.25 -132.36
C ALA A 353 -148.73 -20.27 -133.51
N VAL A 354 -147.88 -21.30 -133.47
CA VAL A 354 -147.92 -22.43 -134.43
C VAL A 354 -149.22 -23.21 -134.28
N GLU A 355 -149.64 -23.53 -133.05
CA GLU A 355 -150.91 -24.23 -132.83
C GLU A 355 -152.12 -23.37 -133.20
N ALA A 356 -152.11 -22.08 -132.87
CA ALA A 356 -153.12 -21.13 -133.32
C ALA A 356 -153.19 -21.08 -134.85
N GLY A 357 -152.03 -21.08 -135.53
CA GLY A 357 -151.95 -21.19 -136.98
C GLY A 357 -152.49 -22.52 -137.52
N ARG A 358 -152.29 -23.63 -136.81
CA ARG A 358 -152.84 -24.95 -137.15
C ARG A 358 -154.36 -24.96 -137.05
N LEU A 359 -154.92 -24.37 -136.00
CA LEU A 359 -156.37 -24.23 -135.79
C LEU A 359 -157.01 -23.33 -136.84
N LEU A 360 -156.42 -22.14 -137.09
CA LEU A 360 -156.86 -21.24 -138.16
C LEU A 360 -156.86 -21.93 -139.53
N ARG A 361 -155.85 -22.77 -139.81
CA ARG A 361 -155.79 -23.54 -141.04
C ARG A 361 -156.89 -24.60 -141.11
N ALA A 362 -157.20 -25.27 -139.99
CA ALA A 362 -158.33 -26.20 -139.91
C ALA A 362 -159.70 -25.51 -140.06
N ASP A 363 -159.86 -24.29 -139.53
CA ASP A 363 -161.07 -23.49 -139.71
C ASP A 363 -161.21 -23.02 -141.16
N LEU A 364 -160.11 -22.67 -141.82
CA LEU A 364 -160.10 -22.34 -143.24
C LEU A 364 -160.49 -23.54 -144.10
N ASP A 365 -159.96 -24.73 -143.80
CA ASP A 365 -160.33 -25.97 -144.50
C ASP A 365 -161.83 -26.30 -144.31
N ARG A 366 -162.37 -26.04 -143.12
CA ARG A 366 -163.80 -26.20 -142.81
C ARG A 366 -164.66 -25.19 -143.57
N ALA A 367 -164.24 -23.93 -143.65
CA ALA A 367 -164.90 -22.91 -144.44
C ALA A 367 -164.86 -23.23 -145.94
N HIS A 368 -163.76 -23.80 -146.45
CA HIS A 368 -163.71 -24.32 -147.82
C HIS A 368 -164.70 -25.46 -148.04
N ALA A 369 -164.79 -26.42 -147.10
CA ALA A 369 -165.77 -27.51 -147.19
C ALA A 369 -167.23 -27.00 -147.16
N ASP A 370 -167.53 -25.99 -146.33
CA ASP A 370 -168.84 -25.33 -146.30
C ASP A 370 -169.13 -24.57 -147.60
N THR A 371 -168.12 -23.94 -148.19
CA THR A 371 -168.24 -23.26 -149.49
C THR A 371 -168.53 -24.25 -150.62
N ASP A 372 -167.85 -25.40 -150.62
CA ASP A 372 -168.09 -26.48 -151.58
C ASP A 372 -169.49 -27.10 -151.41
N ARG A 373 -169.94 -27.24 -150.17
CA ARG A 373 -171.31 -27.68 -149.84
C ARG A 373 -172.36 -26.69 -150.32
N LEU A 374 -172.16 -25.40 -150.09
CA LEU A 374 -173.06 -24.33 -150.57
C LEU A 374 -173.09 -24.27 -152.11
N ARG A 375 -171.96 -24.51 -152.76
CA ARG A 375 -171.88 -24.67 -154.23
C ARG A 375 -172.73 -25.85 -154.71
N ALA A 376 -172.61 -27.01 -154.07
CA ALA A 376 -173.42 -28.17 -154.40
C ALA A 376 -174.92 -27.93 -154.17
N GLN A 377 -175.29 -27.19 -153.13
CA GLN A 377 -176.68 -26.78 -152.89
C GLN A 377 -177.19 -25.80 -153.96
N LEU A 378 -176.36 -24.87 -154.41
CA LEU A 378 -176.70 -23.97 -155.51
C LEU A 378 -176.87 -24.72 -156.83
N ASP A 379 -176.03 -25.69 -157.12
CA ASP A 379 -176.16 -26.54 -158.31
C ASP A 379 -177.45 -27.38 -158.25
N HIS A 380 -177.80 -27.88 -157.07
CA HIS A 380 -179.06 -28.59 -156.83
C HIS A 380 -180.27 -27.69 -157.04
N LEU A 381 -180.28 -26.49 -156.45
CA LEU A 381 -181.35 -25.51 -156.63
C LEU A 381 -181.44 -25.01 -158.08
N ALA A 382 -180.30 -24.89 -158.77
CA ALA A 382 -180.27 -24.54 -160.19
C ALA A 382 -180.91 -25.66 -161.05
N ALA A 383 -180.69 -26.92 -160.68
CA ALA A 383 -181.35 -28.06 -161.31
C ALA A 383 -182.87 -28.07 -161.04
N GLU A 384 -183.30 -27.81 -159.79
CA GLU A 384 -184.73 -27.67 -159.47
C GLU A 384 -185.38 -26.50 -160.23
N LEU A 385 -184.69 -25.37 -160.36
CA LEU A 385 -185.16 -24.23 -161.14
C LEU A 385 -185.23 -24.53 -162.65
N ALA A 386 -184.32 -25.36 -163.17
CA ALA A 386 -184.39 -25.84 -164.54
C ALA A 386 -185.62 -26.75 -164.73
N GLU A 387 -185.91 -27.62 -163.77
CA GLU A 387 -187.07 -28.50 -163.77
C GLU A 387 -188.39 -27.72 -163.65
N VAL A 388 -188.45 -26.72 -162.76
CA VAL A 388 -189.62 -25.83 -162.64
C VAL A 388 -189.82 -24.97 -163.89
N ARG A 389 -188.74 -24.53 -164.54
CA ARG A 389 -188.84 -23.84 -165.84
C ARG A 389 -189.35 -24.77 -166.95
N GLU A 390 -188.95 -26.03 -166.94
CA GLU A 390 -189.43 -27.04 -167.88
C GLU A 390 -190.90 -27.40 -167.63
N GLN A 391 -191.31 -27.56 -166.38
CA GLN A 391 -192.70 -27.73 -165.96
C GLN A 391 -193.56 -26.52 -166.35
N ARG A 392 -193.05 -25.30 -166.18
CA ARG A 392 -193.68 -24.05 -166.63
C ARG A 392 -193.77 -23.98 -168.16
N ALA A 393 -192.74 -24.40 -168.90
CA ALA A 393 -192.78 -24.48 -170.36
C ALA A 393 -193.79 -25.53 -170.86
N GLY A 394 -194.01 -26.60 -170.09
CA GLY A 394 -195.10 -27.56 -170.28
C GLY A 394 -196.48 -26.95 -170.04
N TRP A 395 -196.65 -26.22 -168.93
CA TRP A 395 -197.89 -25.50 -168.61
C TRP A 395 -198.23 -24.41 -169.63
N VAL A 396 -197.23 -23.66 -170.11
CA VAL A 396 -197.43 -22.63 -171.15
C VAL A 396 -197.82 -23.26 -172.49
N ARG A 397 -197.31 -24.45 -172.84
CA ARG A 397 -197.79 -25.22 -174.01
C ARG A 397 -199.21 -25.73 -173.81
N ALA A 398 -199.55 -26.21 -172.61
CA ALA A 398 -200.90 -26.68 -172.29
C ALA A 398 -201.94 -25.55 -172.31
N VAL A 399 -201.61 -24.37 -171.79
CA VAL A 399 -202.50 -23.18 -171.79
C VAL A 399 -202.64 -22.57 -173.18
N ARG A 400 -201.57 -22.59 -174.00
CA ARG A 400 -201.62 -22.08 -175.37
C ARG A 400 -202.40 -23.01 -176.32
N GLY A 401 -202.49 -24.31 -176.03
CA GLY A 401 -203.37 -25.24 -176.74
C GLY A 401 -204.85 -25.04 -176.42
N VAL A 402 -205.19 -24.67 -175.19
CA VAL A 402 -206.58 -24.48 -174.73
C VAL A 402 -207.21 -23.17 -175.20
N LEU A 403 -206.41 -22.14 -175.50
CA LEU A 403 -206.88 -20.83 -175.97
C LEU A 403 -207.04 -20.72 -177.50
N ARG A 404 -206.72 -21.77 -178.27
CA ARG A 404 -206.88 -21.75 -179.73
C ARG A 404 -207.98 -22.68 -180.25
N ASP A 405 -208.49 -23.62 -179.46
CA ASP A 405 -209.64 -24.45 -179.86
C ASP A 405 -210.56 -24.77 -178.66
N SER A 406 -211.46 -23.84 -178.33
CA SER A 406 -212.81 -24.19 -177.87
C SER A 406 -213.82 -23.67 -178.88
N ASP A 407 -213.62 -24.12 -180.11
CA ASP A 407 -214.66 -24.49 -181.10
C ASP A 407 -214.91 -26.03 -181.07
N SER A 408 -214.56 -26.69 -179.97
CA SER A 408 -215.28 -27.89 -179.53
C SER A 408 -215.45 -27.87 -178.01
N GLU A 409 -216.71 -27.71 -177.66
CA GLU A 409 -217.41 -28.26 -176.50
C GLU A 409 -216.56 -28.65 -175.28
N ALA A 410 -216.71 -27.83 -174.24
CA ALA A 410 -216.50 -28.24 -172.84
C ALA A 410 -215.03 -28.55 -172.46
N ALA A 411 -214.23 -27.60 -171.99
CA ALA A 411 -214.57 -26.40 -171.21
C ALA A 411 -215.51 -26.59 -170.01
N ARG A 412 -215.96 -27.80 -169.64
CA ARG A 412 -216.91 -27.91 -168.52
C ARG A 412 -216.64 -29.01 -167.49
N LYS A 413 -215.52 -29.72 -167.59
CA LYS A 413 -214.99 -30.56 -166.49
C LYS A 413 -213.61 -30.16 -165.97
N ARG A 414 -213.17 -28.92 -166.24
CA ARG A 414 -211.89 -28.32 -165.78
C ARG A 414 -212.07 -27.04 -164.93
N LEU A 415 -213.19 -26.84 -164.25
CA LEU A 415 -213.42 -25.65 -163.42
C LEU A 415 -214.06 -25.96 -162.04
N ALA A 416 -213.71 -27.11 -161.43
CA ALA A 416 -214.12 -27.44 -160.07
C ALA A 416 -212.96 -28.06 -159.26
N ALA A 417 -212.68 -27.45 -158.10
CA ALA A 417 -211.89 -27.95 -156.97
C ALA A 417 -210.35 -27.93 -157.08
N ILE A 418 -209.79 -26.92 -157.74
CA ILE A 418 -208.45 -26.40 -157.41
C ILE A 418 -208.57 -25.58 -156.12
N LEU A 419 -208.78 -26.27 -155.00
CA LEU A 419 -208.42 -25.83 -153.66
C LEU A 419 -208.42 -27.08 -152.78
N PRO A 420 -207.23 -27.55 -152.37
CA PRO A 420 -207.03 -27.81 -150.95
C PRO A 420 -205.64 -27.29 -150.52
N PRO A 421 -205.32 -27.28 -149.21
CA PRO A 421 -205.61 -26.15 -148.33
C PRO A 421 -204.31 -25.61 -147.70
N ASP A 422 -204.45 -24.46 -147.04
CA ASP A 422 -203.58 -24.04 -145.95
C ASP A 422 -203.26 -25.18 -144.99
N GLN A 423 -201.96 -25.42 -144.77
CA GLN A 423 -201.37 -25.75 -143.47
C GLN A 423 -200.07 -24.94 -143.41
N HIS A 424 -200.09 -23.73 -142.84
CA HIS A 424 -199.64 -23.49 -141.46
C HIS A 424 -198.50 -24.45 -141.04
N ASP A 425 -197.27 -23.93 -140.92
CA ASP A 425 -196.83 -23.51 -139.59
C ASP A 425 -195.59 -22.59 -139.64
N PRO A 426 -195.37 -21.78 -138.59
CA PRO A 426 -194.38 -20.73 -138.54
C PRO A 426 -193.04 -21.16 -137.90
N ALA A 427 -192.05 -20.30 -138.21
CA ALA A 427 -190.80 -19.99 -137.52
C ALA A 427 -189.63 -20.97 -137.63
#